data_AF-A0A7Y4SZL3-F1
#
_entry.id   AF-A0A7Y4SZL3-F1
#
_cell.length_a   1.000
_cell.length_b   1.000
_cell.length_c   1.000
_cell.angle_alpha   90.00
_cell.angle_beta   90.00
_cell.angle_gamma   90.00
#
_symmetry.space_group_name_H-M   'P 1'
#
loop_
_entity.id
_entity.type
_entity.pdbx_description
1 polymer ?
#
loop_
_entity_poly.entity_id
_entity_poly.type
_entity_poly.pdbx_seq_one_letter_code
_entity_poly.pdbx_strand_id
1 'polypeptide(L)'
;MFVKLGVSGTGGGGVAVIGGRDALTTVHEWGHAFADLGDEYSSHTHRRGAVYDRVNVASSDEPELVSWRHWLAARHPSVGIYQGANGQVTGAWRPTAAGCLMNDGEAFCPVCREALVLRIHEFVDPIEEVEPPAPPKSIREPMRMWQDTLELRVRMMRPASHDLEVSWWVEVVDRQPLTPGDPAPHAPLPVESVVSLTRLERGPLPPMDARPTRRQGAGPDGLDTLRLAREDLAPGLYRITCRVRDTTELRGEKFPWVLKDEHGLLESERVWWLEVR
;
A
#
# COMPACT_ATOMS: atom_id res chain seq x y z
N MET A 1 -3.22 -18.13 -26.43
CA MET A 1 -1.98 -18.94 -26.37
C MET A 1 -2.39 -20.39 -26.11
N PHE A 2 -1.80 -21.38 -26.79
CA PHE A 2 -2.07 -22.80 -26.54
C PHE A 2 -0.91 -23.43 -25.79
N VAL A 3 -1.12 -23.83 -24.54
CA VAL A 3 -0.15 -24.61 -23.76
C VAL A 3 -0.40 -26.08 -24.03
N LYS A 4 0.53 -26.74 -24.71
CA LYS A 4 0.41 -28.15 -25.11
C LYS A 4 0.83 -29.04 -23.93
N LEU A 5 -0.16 -29.54 -23.17
CA LEU A 5 -0.07 -30.62 -22.17
C LEU A 5 1.08 -30.55 -21.14
N GLY A 6 0.72 -30.17 -19.90
CA GLY A 6 1.12 -30.96 -18.72
C GLY A 6 2.00 -30.30 -17.64
N VAL A 7 2.93 -29.39 -17.97
CA VAL A 7 3.86 -28.82 -16.96
C VAL A 7 4.36 -27.40 -17.32
N SER A 8 3.64 -26.65 -18.14
CA SER A 8 4.10 -25.33 -18.58
C SER A 8 3.10 -24.24 -18.22
N GLY A 9 3.62 -23.09 -17.79
CA GLY A 9 2.84 -21.90 -17.50
C GLY A 9 3.30 -20.70 -18.33
N THR A 10 2.47 -19.66 -18.36
CA THR A 10 2.85 -18.33 -18.83
C THR A 10 1.94 -17.28 -18.18
N GLY A 11 2.53 -16.15 -17.82
CA GLY A 11 1.81 -15.05 -17.18
C GLY A 11 2.32 -13.71 -17.68
N GLY A 12 1.43 -12.71 -17.64
CA GLY A 12 1.75 -11.34 -18.02
C GLY A 12 0.51 -10.58 -18.51
N GLY A 13 0.56 -9.25 -18.42
CA GLY A 13 -0.54 -8.40 -18.88
C GLY A 13 -1.88 -8.68 -18.18
N GLY A 14 -1.86 -9.10 -16.91
CA GLY A 14 -3.07 -9.39 -16.13
C GLY A 14 -3.64 -10.80 -16.33
N VAL A 15 -3.01 -11.67 -17.13
CA VAL A 15 -3.50 -13.03 -17.38
C VAL A 15 -2.42 -14.07 -17.07
N ALA A 16 -2.79 -15.13 -16.37
CA ALA A 16 -1.97 -16.32 -16.15
C ALA A 16 -2.64 -17.54 -16.79
N VAL A 17 -1.88 -18.34 -17.52
CA VAL A 17 -2.33 -19.58 -18.16
C VAL A 17 -1.43 -20.72 -17.73
N ILE A 18 -2.01 -21.78 -17.17
CA ILE A 18 -1.27 -22.93 -16.66
C ILE A 18 -1.74 -24.19 -17.39
N GLY A 19 -0.79 -24.96 -17.92
CA GLY A 19 -1.00 -26.30 -18.42
C GLY A 19 -0.65 -27.32 -17.35
N GLY A 20 -1.63 -27.81 -16.59
CA GLY A 20 -1.42 -28.81 -15.54
C GLY A 20 -2.08 -28.43 -14.20
N ARG A 21 -1.74 -29.16 -13.13
CA ARG A 21 -2.25 -28.92 -11.76
C ARG A 21 -1.16 -28.47 -10.77
N ASP A 22 0.02 -28.07 -11.25
CA ASP A 22 1.10 -27.68 -10.35
C ASP A 22 0.81 -26.33 -9.68
N ALA A 23 0.74 -26.35 -8.34
CA ALA A 23 0.37 -25.19 -7.55
C ALA A 23 1.47 -24.12 -7.56
N LEU A 24 2.74 -24.53 -7.55
CA LEU A 24 3.86 -23.58 -7.55
C LEU A 24 3.97 -22.84 -8.88
N THR A 25 3.86 -23.55 -10.00
CA THR A 25 3.75 -22.92 -11.34
C THR A 25 2.57 -21.95 -11.39
N THR A 26 1.42 -22.32 -10.81
CA THR A 26 0.25 -21.43 -10.76
C THR A 26 0.55 -20.11 -10.04
N VAL A 27 1.21 -20.17 -8.88
CA VAL A 27 1.55 -18.97 -8.11
C VAL A 27 2.68 -18.17 -8.79
N HIS A 28 3.62 -18.85 -9.45
CA HIS A 28 4.65 -18.21 -10.28
C HIS A 28 4.05 -17.39 -11.42
N GLU A 29 3.15 -17.98 -12.22
CA GLU A 29 2.49 -17.27 -13.32
C GLU A 29 1.57 -16.15 -12.83
N TRP A 30 0.97 -16.32 -11.66
CA TRP A 30 0.24 -15.26 -11.00
C TRP A 30 1.16 -14.09 -10.62
N GLY A 31 2.41 -14.34 -10.19
CA GLY A 31 3.41 -13.32 -9.94
C GLY A 31 3.67 -12.43 -11.16
N HIS A 32 3.87 -13.03 -12.33
CA HIS A 32 3.97 -12.30 -13.60
C HIS A 32 2.70 -11.51 -13.92
N ALA A 33 1.54 -12.17 -13.85
CA ALA A 33 0.28 -11.57 -14.28
C ALA A 33 -0.16 -10.41 -13.38
N PHE A 34 0.04 -10.56 -12.07
CA PHE A 34 -0.49 -9.65 -11.07
C PHE A 34 0.46 -8.49 -10.77
N ALA A 35 1.75 -8.76 -10.56
CA ALA A 35 2.75 -7.77 -10.13
C ALA A 35 3.92 -7.57 -11.11
N ASP A 36 3.81 -8.08 -12.35
CA ASP A 36 4.83 -7.93 -13.40
C ASP A 36 6.23 -8.34 -12.93
N LEU A 37 6.31 -9.40 -12.11
CA LEU A 37 7.58 -9.98 -11.70
C LEU A 37 8.29 -10.56 -12.93
N GLY A 38 9.61 -10.50 -12.96
CA GLY A 38 10.44 -11.16 -13.97
C GLY A 38 10.89 -12.55 -13.53
N ASP A 39 11.21 -13.39 -14.50
CA ASP A 39 11.85 -14.69 -14.26
C ASP A 39 13.24 -14.50 -13.65
N GLU A 40 13.50 -15.14 -12.51
CA GLU A 40 14.81 -15.11 -11.84
C GLU A 40 15.68 -16.32 -12.22
N TYR A 41 15.12 -17.35 -12.85
CA TYR A 41 15.92 -18.49 -13.31
C TYR A 41 16.83 -18.14 -14.49
N SER A 42 17.92 -18.88 -14.62
CA SER A 42 18.87 -18.80 -15.73
C SER A 42 19.03 -20.18 -16.38
N SER A 43 18.40 -20.39 -17.54
CA SER A 43 18.38 -21.70 -18.22
C SER A 43 19.25 -21.75 -19.49
N HIS A 44 19.66 -20.61 -20.03
CA HIS A 44 20.43 -20.53 -21.27
C HIS A 44 21.80 -19.90 -21.03
N THR A 45 22.83 -20.58 -21.55
CA THR A 45 24.24 -20.13 -21.48
C THR A 45 24.57 -19.01 -22.47
N HIS A 46 23.70 -18.71 -23.44
CA HIS A 46 23.89 -17.67 -24.46
C HIS A 46 22.86 -16.53 -24.31
N ARG A 47 23.27 -15.31 -24.66
CA ARG A 47 22.45 -14.09 -24.57
C ARG A 47 21.18 -14.22 -25.43
N ARG A 48 20.01 -14.10 -24.80
CA ARG A 48 18.72 -13.96 -25.48
C ARG A 48 18.27 -12.50 -25.39
N GLY A 49 18.53 -11.74 -26.46
CA GLY A 49 17.99 -10.38 -26.61
C GLY A 49 18.39 -9.40 -25.50
N ALA A 50 17.67 -8.28 -25.42
CA ALA A 50 17.84 -7.29 -24.37
C ALA A 50 17.14 -7.76 -23.08
N VAL A 51 17.79 -7.53 -21.94
CA VAL A 51 17.17 -7.68 -20.62
C VAL A 51 16.43 -6.38 -20.33
N TYR A 52 15.15 -6.48 -19.98
CA TYR A 52 14.38 -5.34 -19.51
C TYR A 52 14.34 -5.37 -18.00
N ASP A 53 14.56 -4.20 -17.39
CA ASP A 53 14.44 -4.08 -15.95
C ASP A 53 12.99 -4.37 -15.52
N ARG A 54 12.89 -5.11 -14.42
CA ARG A 54 11.68 -5.40 -13.66
C ARG A 54 11.96 -5.11 -12.19
N VAL A 55 10.95 -5.23 -11.35
CA VAL A 55 11.12 -5.00 -9.91
C VAL A 55 12.13 -5.96 -9.27
N ASN A 56 12.28 -7.18 -9.81
CA ASN A 56 13.16 -8.24 -9.33
C ASN A 56 14.18 -8.74 -10.39
N VAL A 57 14.32 -8.05 -11.52
CA VAL A 57 15.34 -8.38 -12.54
C VAL A 57 15.99 -7.09 -13.03
N ALA A 58 17.31 -7.07 -13.12
CA ALA A 58 18.08 -5.93 -13.63
C ALA A 58 18.95 -6.31 -14.83
N SER A 59 19.18 -5.34 -15.70
CA SER A 59 20.08 -5.37 -16.86
C SER A 59 21.47 -4.80 -16.57
N SER A 60 21.71 -4.36 -15.32
CA SER A 60 22.99 -3.86 -14.80
C SER A 60 23.22 -4.39 -13.38
N ASP A 61 24.49 -4.55 -13.00
CA ASP A 61 24.93 -4.86 -11.63
C ASP A 61 25.28 -3.64 -10.78
N GLU A 62 25.14 -2.44 -11.33
CA GLU A 62 25.41 -1.21 -10.59
C GLU A 62 24.37 -1.04 -9.47
N PRO A 63 24.78 -0.99 -8.18
CA PRO A 63 23.84 -0.97 -7.05
C PRO A 63 22.83 0.17 -7.06
N GLU A 64 23.17 1.31 -7.66
CA GLU A 64 22.29 2.48 -7.76
C GLU A 64 21.26 2.36 -8.89
N LEU A 65 21.47 1.45 -9.84
CA LEU A 65 20.60 1.27 -11.02
C LEU A 65 19.56 0.17 -10.83
N VAL A 66 19.75 -0.76 -9.88
CA VAL A 66 18.78 -1.83 -9.64
C VAL A 66 17.50 -1.32 -8.97
N SER A 67 16.36 -1.91 -9.34
CA SER A 67 15.04 -1.53 -8.81
C SER A 67 14.91 -1.72 -7.29
N TRP A 68 15.65 -2.67 -6.71
CA TRP A 68 15.63 -3.02 -5.28
C TRP A 68 16.77 -2.38 -4.48
N ARG A 69 17.38 -1.29 -4.96
CA ARG A 69 18.52 -0.63 -4.30
C ARG A 69 18.26 -0.22 -2.83
N HIS A 70 17.01 0.07 -2.48
CA HIS A 70 16.64 0.39 -1.08
C HIS A 70 16.80 -0.82 -0.14
N TRP A 71 16.63 -2.05 -0.63
CA TRP A 71 16.94 -3.27 0.13
C TRP A 71 18.45 -3.44 0.34
N LEU A 72 19.27 -3.06 -0.65
CA LEU A 72 20.73 -3.04 -0.53
C LEU A 72 21.18 -2.01 0.52
N ALA A 73 20.61 -0.80 0.46
CA ALA A 73 20.86 0.26 1.44
C ALA A 73 20.47 -0.15 2.87
N ALA A 74 19.35 -0.87 3.01
CA ALA A 74 18.88 -1.44 4.29
C ALA A 74 19.72 -2.65 4.76
N ARG A 75 20.62 -3.17 3.92
CA ARG A 75 21.50 -4.32 4.21
C ARG A 75 20.72 -5.57 4.63
N HIS A 76 19.64 -5.87 3.91
CA HIS A 76 18.91 -7.11 4.14
C HIS A 76 19.82 -8.31 3.84
N PRO A 77 19.97 -9.29 4.75
CA PRO A 77 21.01 -10.30 4.66
C PRO A 77 20.89 -11.25 3.46
N SER A 78 19.69 -11.44 2.94
CA SER A 78 19.44 -12.31 1.77
C SER A 78 19.34 -11.55 0.44
N VAL A 79 19.36 -10.21 0.45
CA VAL A 79 19.21 -9.40 -0.77
C VAL A 79 20.57 -8.88 -1.22
N GLY A 80 20.88 -9.11 -2.49
CA GLY A 80 22.11 -8.73 -3.15
C GLY A 80 21.89 -8.50 -4.64
N ILE A 81 22.96 -8.65 -5.42
CA ILE A 81 22.94 -8.55 -6.88
C ILE A 81 23.61 -9.82 -7.41
N TYR A 82 22.80 -10.80 -7.79
CA TYR A 82 23.28 -12.13 -8.20
C TYR A 82 23.12 -12.29 -9.70
N GLN A 83 24.20 -12.67 -10.39
CA GLN A 83 24.16 -12.86 -11.84
C GLN A 83 23.34 -14.10 -12.20
N GLY A 84 22.56 -13.98 -13.27
CA GLY A 84 21.64 -14.98 -13.76
C GLY A 84 20.19 -14.57 -13.50
N ALA A 85 19.44 -14.27 -14.56
CA ALA A 85 18.01 -13.97 -14.50
C ALA A 85 17.46 -13.94 -15.92
N ASN A 86 16.15 -13.82 -16.08
CA ASN A 86 15.48 -13.68 -17.38
C ASN A 86 15.90 -14.80 -18.38
N GLY A 87 16.08 -16.02 -17.86
CA GLY A 87 16.55 -17.16 -18.63
C GLY A 87 18.02 -17.11 -19.07
N GLN A 88 18.79 -16.10 -18.68
CA GLN A 88 20.17 -15.85 -19.12
C GLN A 88 21.16 -16.03 -17.96
N VAL A 89 22.27 -16.72 -18.20
CA VAL A 89 23.33 -16.92 -17.19
C VAL A 89 24.19 -15.67 -16.97
N THR A 90 24.29 -14.78 -17.97
CA THR A 90 25.10 -13.54 -17.89
C THR A 90 24.32 -12.34 -18.44
N GLY A 91 24.65 -11.14 -17.95
CA GLY A 91 24.04 -9.88 -18.40
C GLY A 91 22.64 -9.61 -17.86
N ALA A 92 22.17 -10.41 -16.89
CA ALA A 92 20.94 -10.22 -16.14
C ALA A 92 21.21 -10.54 -14.66
N TRP A 93 20.55 -9.84 -13.75
CA TRP A 93 20.76 -9.98 -12.31
C TRP A 93 19.44 -10.08 -11.55
N ARG A 94 19.45 -10.84 -10.45
CA ARG A 94 18.32 -11.07 -9.54
C ARG A 94 18.66 -10.67 -8.10
N PRO A 95 17.66 -10.39 -7.25
CA PRO A 95 17.87 -9.89 -5.89
C PRO A 95 18.33 -10.94 -4.89
N THR A 96 18.06 -12.23 -5.11
CA THR A 96 18.41 -13.30 -4.17
C THR A 96 19.13 -14.45 -4.85
N ALA A 97 20.06 -15.10 -4.13
CA ALA A 97 20.87 -16.17 -4.71
C ALA A 97 20.02 -17.39 -5.11
N ALA A 98 19.03 -17.74 -4.29
CA ALA A 98 18.12 -18.86 -4.46
C ALA A 98 16.87 -18.67 -3.57
N GLY A 99 15.88 -19.54 -3.73
CA GLY A 99 14.72 -19.63 -2.84
C GLY A 99 13.58 -18.67 -3.16
N CYS A 100 13.66 -17.96 -4.29
CA CYS A 100 12.54 -17.21 -4.84
C CYS A 100 11.66 -18.13 -5.70
N LEU A 101 10.34 -18.01 -5.59
CA LEU A 101 9.38 -18.69 -6.45
C LEU A 101 9.54 -18.31 -7.93
N MET A 102 10.10 -17.12 -8.23
CA MET A 102 10.46 -16.73 -9.60
C MET A 102 11.72 -17.43 -10.13
N ASN A 103 12.38 -18.27 -9.31
CA ASN A 103 13.57 -19.05 -9.65
C ASN A 103 13.35 -20.54 -9.39
N ASP A 104 13.55 -20.96 -8.14
CA ASP A 104 13.65 -22.36 -7.71
C ASP A 104 13.05 -22.62 -6.31
N GLY A 105 12.41 -21.60 -5.71
CA GLY A 105 11.87 -21.65 -4.36
C GLY A 105 10.37 -21.93 -4.30
N GLU A 106 9.85 -22.01 -3.08
CA GLU A 106 8.42 -22.21 -2.79
C GLU A 106 7.71 -20.91 -2.36
N ALA A 107 8.46 -19.82 -2.18
CA ALA A 107 7.94 -18.54 -1.72
C ALA A 107 8.60 -17.37 -2.45
N PHE A 108 7.90 -16.23 -2.55
CA PHE A 108 8.49 -15.02 -3.09
C PHE A 108 9.59 -14.47 -2.18
N CYS A 109 10.71 -14.08 -2.79
CA CYS A 109 11.80 -13.40 -2.10
C CYS A 109 11.35 -12.02 -1.56
N PRO A 110 12.12 -11.35 -0.67
CA PRO A 110 11.72 -10.07 -0.08
C PRO A 110 11.33 -9.00 -1.11
N VAL A 111 12.07 -8.90 -2.22
CA VAL A 111 11.83 -7.92 -3.29
C VAL A 111 10.52 -8.22 -4.04
N CYS A 112 10.27 -9.48 -4.40
CA CYS A 112 9.01 -9.88 -5.04
C CYS A 112 7.81 -9.71 -4.10
N ARG A 113 8.00 -9.98 -2.80
CA ARG A 113 6.96 -9.81 -1.78
C ARG A 113 6.55 -8.36 -1.61
N GLU A 114 7.52 -7.44 -1.56
CA GLU A 114 7.25 -6.00 -1.51
C GLU A 114 6.37 -5.56 -2.69
N ALA A 115 6.77 -5.95 -3.91
CA ALA A 115 6.02 -5.63 -5.13
C ALA A 115 4.58 -6.16 -5.08
N LEU A 116 4.40 -7.39 -4.60
CA LEU A 116 3.08 -8.01 -4.44
C LEU A 116 2.22 -7.28 -3.41
N VAL A 117 2.78 -6.93 -2.25
CA VAL A 117 2.04 -6.21 -1.19
C VAL A 117 1.61 -4.84 -1.69
N LEU A 118 2.49 -4.09 -2.34
CA LEU A 118 2.15 -2.79 -2.94
C LEU A 118 1.06 -2.94 -4.00
N ARG A 119 1.18 -3.94 -4.87
CA ARG A 119 0.17 -4.22 -5.90
C ARG A 119 -1.19 -4.57 -5.33
N ILE A 120 -1.28 -5.30 -4.22
CA ILE A 120 -2.54 -5.54 -3.50
C ILE A 120 -3.13 -4.21 -3.00
N HIS A 121 -2.30 -3.36 -2.40
CA HIS A 121 -2.74 -2.07 -1.86
C HIS A 121 -3.13 -1.05 -2.93
N GLU A 122 -2.81 -1.27 -4.21
CA GLU A 122 -3.41 -0.49 -5.29
C GLU A 122 -4.93 -0.70 -5.39
N PHE A 123 -5.42 -1.88 -5.00
CA PHE A 123 -6.85 -2.26 -5.11
C PHE A 123 -7.57 -2.28 -3.76
N VAL A 124 -6.83 -2.40 -2.66
CA VAL A 124 -7.38 -2.49 -1.31
C VAL A 124 -7.07 -1.20 -0.54
N ASP A 125 -8.09 -0.68 0.15
CA ASP A 125 -7.95 0.45 1.08
C ASP A 125 -7.72 -0.11 2.50
N PRO A 126 -6.67 0.31 3.23
CA PRO A 126 -6.49 -0.02 4.65
C PRO A 126 -7.71 0.30 5.54
N ILE A 127 -8.53 1.27 5.15
CA ILE A 127 -9.81 1.61 5.78
C ILE A 127 -10.96 0.99 4.98
N GLU A 128 -11.60 -0.02 5.55
CA GLU A 128 -12.74 -0.71 4.94
C GLU A 128 -14.03 0.10 5.07
N GLU A 129 -14.29 0.65 6.26
CA GLU A 129 -15.55 1.30 6.59
C GLU A 129 -15.35 2.37 7.67
N VAL A 130 -16.14 3.43 7.63
CA VAL A 130 -16.19 4.42 8.70
C VAL A 130 -17.62 4.81 9.04
N GLU A 131 -17.87 5.06 10.33
CA GLU A 131 -19.15 5.50 10.83
C GLU A 131 -18.97 6.66 11.83
N PRO A 132 -19.59 7.83 11.61
CA PRO A 132 -20.39 8.21 10.45
C PRO A 132 -19.54 8.31 9.16
N PRO A 133 -20.15 8.16 7.96
CA PRO A 133 -19.45 8.30 6.69
C PRO A 133 -18.67 9.62 6.62
N ALA A 134 -17.40 9.56 6.22
CA ALA A 134 -16.61 10.75 5.96
C ALA A 134 -17.06 11.40 4.65
N PRO A 135 -17.24 12.74 4.61
CA PRO A 135 -17.53 13.42 3.35
C PRO A 135 -16.37 13.28 2.36
N PRO A 136 -16.63 13.42 1.04
CA PRO A 136 -15.57 13.57 0.05
C PRO A 136 -14.58 14.67 0.43
N LYS A 137 -13.29 14.52 0.09
CA LYS A 137 -12.23 15.47 0.48
C LYS A 137 -12.48 16.93 0.03
N SER A 138 -13.27 17.12 -1.03
CA SER A 138 -13.65 18.44 -1.54
C SER A 138 -14.72 19.15 -0.71
N ILE A 139 -15.47 18.40 0.12
CA ILE A 139 -16.56 18.91 0.93
C ILE A 139 -16.05 19.18 2.35
N ARG A 140 -16.25 20.41 2.83
CA ARG A 140 -15.85 20.86 4.18
C ARG A 140 -17.03 21.20 5.08
N GLU A 141 -18.23 20.76 4.71
CA GLU A 141 -19.44 21.00 5.51
C GLU A 141 -19.31 20.31 6.87
N PRO A 142 -19.38 21.07 7.98
CA PRO A 142 -19.19 20.50 9.29
C PRO A 142 -20.43 19.74 9.75
N MET A 143 -20.18 18.58 10.34
CA MET A 143 -21.10 17.91 11.23
C MET A 143 -21.34 18.79 12.43
N ARG A 144 -22.56 18.83 12.95
CA ARG A 144 -22.88 19.55 14.18
C ARG A 144 -22.92 18.59 15.35
N MET A 145 -22.22 18.93 16.42
CA MET A 145 -22.27 18.15 17.66
C MET A 145 -23.55 18.48 18.42
N TRP A 146 -24.60 17.68 18.22
CA TRP A 146 -25.88 17.83 18.93
C TRP A 146 -25.95 17.03 20.24
N GLN A 147 -25.18 15.95 20.32
CA GLN A 147 -25.14 15.03 21.47
C GLN A 147 -23.97 15.36 22.40
N ASP A 148 -24.04 14.84 23.63
CA ASP A 148 -22.97 15.02 24.63
C ASP A 148 -21.69 14.27 24.27
N THR A 149 -21.78 13.24 23.42
CA THR A 149 -20.64 12.47 22.94
C THR A 149 -20.78 12.19 21.45
N LEU A 150 -19.69 12.39 20.71
CA LEU A 150 -19.54 11.98 19.32
C LEU A 150 -18.61 10.78 19.27
N GLU A 151 -19.05 9.72 18.61
CA GLU A 151 -18.23 8.55 18.31
C GLU A 151 -17.92 8.49 16.82
N LEU A 152 -16.63 8.40 16.48
CA LEU A 152 -16.17 8.11 15.13
C LEU A 152 -15.53 6.73 15.15
N ARG A 153 -16.06 5.81 14.34
CA ARG A 153 -15.63 4.43 14.24
C ARG A 153 -14.96 4.19 12.88
N VAL A 154 -13.85 3.47 12.91
CA VAL A 154 -13.08 3.09 11.72
C VAL A 154 -12.82 1.60 11.76
N ARG A 155 -13.27 0.91 10.72
CA ARG A 155 -12.97 -0.51 10.46
C ARG A 155 -11.82 -0.58 9.48
N MET A 156 -10.80 -1.34 9.86
CA MET A 156 -9.55 -1.52 9.14
C MET A 156 -9.48 -2.95 8.60
N MET A 157 -8.73 -3.13 7.51
CA MET A 157 -8.40 -4.47 7.03
C MET A 157 -7.59 -5.26 8.07
N ARG A 158 -7.62 -6.58 7.97
CA ARG A 158 -6.99 -7.49 8.94
C ARG A 158 -6.07 -8.51 8.27
N PRO A 159 -4.81 -8.14 7.99
CA PRO A 159 -3.79 -9.12 7.64
C PRO A 159 -3.67 -10.18 8.72
N ALA A 160 -3.49 -11.44 8.34
CA ALA A 160 -3.32 -12.53 9.31
C ALA A 160 -1.96 -12.46 10.05
N SER A 161 -1.03 -11.61 9.58
CA SER A 161 0.37 -11.63 10.01
C SER A 161 0.75 -10.52 10.97
N HIS A 162 0.00 -9.42 11.02
CA HIS A 162 0.29 -8.25 11.83
C HIS A 162 -0.93 -7.31 11.92
N ASP A 163 -0.86 -6.36 12.85
CA ASP A 163 -1.89 -5.35 13.04
C ASP A 163 -1.54 -4.05 12.30
N LEU A 164 -2.57 -3.32 11.86
CA LEU A 164 -2.44 -1.98 11.31
C LEU A 164 -2.22 -0.95 12.44
N GLU A 165 -1.63 0.21 12.12
CA GLU A 165 -1.57 1.36 13.01
C GLU A 165 -2.72 2.33 12.69
N VAL A 166 -3.41 2.82 13.71
CA VAL A 166 -4.42 3.89 13.59
C VAL A 166 -3.98 5.12 14.38
N SER A 167 -4.06 6.27 13.74
CA SER A 167 -3.73 7.57 14.31
C SER A 167 -4.87 8.57 14.11
N TRP A 168 -5.19 9.33 15.15
CA TRP A 168 -6.22 10.35 15.16
C TRP A 168 -5.63 11.71 15.52
N TRP A 169 -6.10 12.74 14.82
CA TRP A 169 -5.83 14.14 15.10
C TRP A 169 -7.14 14.89 15.26
N VAL A 170 -7.23 15.70 16.31
CA VAL A 170 -8.34 16.63 16.55
C VAL A 170 -7.76 18.03 16.58
N GLU A 171 -7.92 18.75 15.48
CA GLU A 171 -7.28 20.05 15.26
C GLU A 171 -8.32 21.16 15.29
N VAL A 172 -8.08 22.22 16.07
CA VAL A 172 -8.91 23.43 16.02
C VAL A 172 -8.53 24.24 14.79
N VAL A 173 -9.49 24.49 13.92
CA VAL A 173 -9.29 25.24 12.67
C VAL A 173 -9.59 26.72 12.90
N ASP A 174 -10.68 27.01 13.62
CA ASP A 174 -11.05 28.36 14.03
C ASP A 174 -11.68 28.33 15.42
N ARG A 175 -11.34 29.34 16.23
CA ARG A 175 -11.87 29.56 17.59
C ARG A 175 -12.97 30.63 17.63
N GLN A 176 -13.34 31.24 16.51
CA GLN A 176 -14.40 32.25 16.48
C GLN A 176 -15.80 31.62 16.32
N PRO A 177 -16.83 32.15 17.03
CA PRO A 177 -18.21 31.79 16.75
C PRO A 177 -18.60 32.34 15.38
N LEU A 178 -18.78 31.46 14.40
CA LEU A 178 -19.26 31.83 13.07
C LEU A 178 -20.63 32.52 13.21
N THR A 179 -20.68 33.82 12.93
CA THR A 179 -21.92 34.56 12.79
C THR A 179 -22.71 34.00 11.60
N PRO A 180 -24.04 33.81 11.70
CA PRO A 180 -24.84 33.39 10.56
C PRO A 180 -24.76 34.45 9.46
N GLY A 181 -24.03 34.19 8.36
CA GLY A 181 -23.95 35.10 7.23
C GLY A 181 -22.66 35.10 6.41
N ASP A 182 -21.61 34.41 6.83
CA ASP A 182 -20.38 34.37 6.03
C ASP A 182 -20.58 33.56 4.74
N PRO A 183 -20.23 34.12 3.56
CA PRO A 183 -20.35 33.40 2.31
C PRO A 183 -19.42 32.19 2.30
N ALA A 184 -19.95 31.05 1.86
CA ALA A 184 -19.15 29.85 1.65
C ALA A 184 -17.92 30.20 0.78
N PRO A 185 -16.70 29.87 1.22
CA PRO A 185 -15.52 30.06 0.38
C PRO A 185 -15.70 29.27 -0.92
N HIS A 186 -15.24 29.91 -1.99
CA HIS A 186 -15.58 29.69 -3.40
C HIS A 186 -15.66 28.23 -3.89
N ALA A 187 -16.51 28.09 -4.92
CA ALA A 187 -16.94 26.88 -5.61
C ALA A 187 -15.88 25.78 -5.84
N PRO A 188 -16.30 24.49 -5.85
CA PRO A 188 -15.42 23.39 -6.19
C PRO A 188 -14.92 23.53 -7.64
N LEU A 189 -13.62 23.27 -7.83
CA LEU A 189 -13.01 23.05 -9.14
C LEU A 189 -13.71 21.87 -9.85
N PRO A 190 -13.77 21.87 -11.19
CA PRO A 190 -14.43 20.82 -11.94
C PRO A 190 -13.77 19.47 -11.64
N VAL A 191 -14.58 18.54 -11.14
CA VAL A 191 -14.20 17.15 -10.94
C VAL A 191 -14.24 16.47 -12.31
N GLU A 192 -13.12 16.49 -13.03
CA GLU A 192 -12.90 15.48 -14.06
C GLU A 192 -12.58 14.16 -13.34
N SER A 193 -13.63 13.44 -12.95
CA SER A 193 -13.48 12.09 -12.42
C SER A 193 -13.17 11.15 -13.58
N VAL A 194 -11.89 11.04 -13.92
CA VAL A 194 -11.41 9.74 -14.37
C VAL A 194 -11.54 8.86 -13.12
N VAL A 195 -12.49 7.94 -13.13
CA VAL A 195 -12.60 6.95 -12.06
C VAL A 195 -11.39 6.06 -12.19
N SER A 196 -10.30 6.43 -11.52
CA SER A 196 -9.13 5.57 -11.41
C SER A 196 -9.59 4.26 -10.79
N LEU A 197 -9.36 3.15 -11.50
CA LEU A 197 -9.66 1.82 -11.00
C LEU A 197 -8.75 1.42 -9.84
N THR A 198 -7.67 2.19 -9.58
CA THR A 198 -6.69 1.90 -8.53
C THR A 198 -6.31 3.15 -7.72
N ARG A 199 -5.71 2.92 -6.55
CA ARG A 199 -5.21 3.95 -5.63
C ARG A 199 -3.88 4.57 -6.09
N LEU A 200 -3.30 4.15 -7.21
CA LEU A 200 -2.01 4.68 -7.72
C LEU A 200 -2.06 6.19 -8.00
N GLU A 201 -3.13 6.66 -8.64
CA GLU A 201 -3.25 8.07 -9.07
C GLU A 201 -3.45 9.04 -7.90
N ARG A 202 -3.79 8.52 -6.71
CA ARG A 202 -3.95 9.34 -5.50
C ARG A 202 -2.62 9.97 -5.06
N GLY A 203 -1.51 9.26 -5.27
CA GLY A 203 -0.21 9.61 -4.71
C GLY A 203 -0.15 9.52 -3.17
N PRO A 204 1.02 9.86 -2.59
CA PRO A 204 1.21 9.84 -1.15
C PRO A 204 0.36 10.92 -0.46
N LEU A 205 -0.09 10.60 0.76
CA LEU A 205 -0.84 11.57 1.57
C LEU A 205 0.09 12.72 2.01
N PRO A 206 -0.44 13.95 2.18
CA PRO A 206 0.35 15.07 2.69
C PRO A 206 0.99 14.71 4.04
N PRO A 207 2.21 15.16 4.35
CA PRO A 207 2.79 14.94 5.68
C PRO A 207 1.93 15.60 6.77
N MET A 208 1.90 14.98 7.95
CA MET A 208 1.30 15.56 9.15
C MET A 208 2.39 15.90 10.16
N ASP A 209 2.70 17.19 10.30
CA ASP A 209 3.74 17.66 11.21
C ASP A 209 3.29 17.63 12.68
N ALA A 210 1.98 17.73 12.92
CA ALA A 210 1.40 17.66 14.25
C ALA A 210 1.44 16.22 14.80
N ARG A 211 1.72 16.07 16.10
CA ARG A 211 1.61 14.77 16.78
C ARG A 211 0.13 14.34 16.84
N PRO A 212 -0.18 13.06 16.63
CA PRO A 212 -1.53 12.56 16.78
C PRO A 212 -2.01 12.73 18.22
N THR A 213 -3.26 13.09 18.38
CA THR A 213 -3.97 13.11 19.67
C THR A 213 -4.01 11.70 20.26
N ARG A 214 -4.16 10.68 19.41
CA ARG A 214 -4.14 9.27 19.79
C ARG A 214 -3.51 8.44 18.67
N ARG A 215 -2.62 7.52 19.02
CA ARG A 215 -2.02 6.54 18.11
C ARG A 215 -1.94 5.19 18.80
N GLN A 216 -2.35 4.13 18.12
CA GLN A 216 -2.25 2.76 18.63
C GLN A 216 -2.30 1.73 17.50
N GLY A 217 -2.02 0.46 17.82
CA GLY A 217 -2.35 -0.66 16.96
C GLY A 217 -3.87 -0.86 16.85
N ALA A 218 -4.30 -1.39 15.71
CA ALA A 218 -5.67 -1.82 15.49
C ALA A 218 -6.07 -2.87 16.54
N GLY A 219 -7.32 -2.82 17.00
CA GLY A 219 -7.88 -3.87 17.84
C GLY A 219 -7.94 -5.22 17.10
N PRO A 220 -8.10 -6.35 17.82
CA PRO A 220 -8.15 -7.68 17.22
C PRO A 220 -9.33 -7.89 16.26
N ASP A 221 -10.38 -7.07 16.38
CA ASP A 221 -11.53 -7.04 15.48
C ASP A 221 -11.35 -6.08 14.30
N GLY A 222 -10.22 -5.38 14.21
CA GLY A 222 -9.94 -4.36 13.20
C GLY A 222 -10.75 -3.09 13.40
N LEU A 223 -11.36 -2.88 14.56
CA LEU A 223 -12.16 -1.70 14.86
C LEU A 223 -11.38 -0.75 15.77
N ASP A 224 -11.44 0.54 15.46
CA ASP A 224 -11.03 1.59 16.38
C ASP A 224 -12.11 2.67 16.50
N THR A 225 -12.27 3.22 17.70
CA THR A 225 -13.29 4.24 17.99
C THR A 225 -12.66 5.44 18.67
N LEU A 226 -12.79 6.62 18.06
CA LEU A 226 -12.53 7.90 18.70
C LEU A 226 -13.81 8.40 19.37
N ARG A 227 -13.73 8.66 20.68
CA ARG A 227 -14.82 9.27 21.47
C ARG A 227 -14.44 10.69 21.83
N LEU A 228 -15.32 11.64 21.52
CA LEU A 228 -15.17 13.03 21.87
C LEU A 228 -16.35 13.45 22.74
N ALA A 229 -16.08 13.85 23.98
CA ALA A 229 -17.10 14.43 24.86
C ALA A 229 -17.21 15.93 24.58
N ARG A 230 -18.44 16.46 24.56
CA ARG A 230 -18.68 17.88 24.27
C ARG A 230 -18.04 18.80 25.30
N GLU A 231 -18.00 18.37 26.56
CA GLU A 231 -17.41 19.11 27.68
C GLU A 231 -15.89 19.31 27.55
N ASP A 232 -15.20 18.43 26.80
CA ASP A 232 -13.76 18.53 26.56
C ASP A 232 -13.42 19.44 25.36
N LEU A 233 -14.43 19.91 24.62
CA LEU A 233 -14.25 20.71 23.41
C LEU A 233 -14.76 22.14 23.63
N ALA A 234 -13.89 23.13 23.42
CA ALA A 234 -14.31 24.52 23.34
C ALA A 234 -15.19 24.76 22.10
N PRO A 235 -16.13 25.72 22.13
CA PRO A 235 -16.88 26.12 20.94
C PRO A 235 -15.94 26.53 19.79
N GLY A 236 -16.22 26.06 18.58
CA GLY A 236 -15.37 26.31 17.41
C GLY A 236 -15.51 25.24 16.32
N LEU A 237 -14.67 25.38 15.29
CA LEU A 237 -14.59 24.44 14.17
C LEU A 237 -13.36 23.55 14.32
N TYR A 238 -13.58 22.24 14.24
CA TYR A 238 -12.55 21.22 14.34
C TYR A 238 -12.41 20.46 13.03
N ARG A 239 -11.18 20.09 12.71
CA ARG A 239 -10.85 19.08 11.71
C ARG A 239 -10.41 17.82 12.44
N ILE A 240 -11.13 16.73 12.22
CA ILE A 240 -10.80 15.42 12.76
C ILE A 240 -10.24 14.58 11.63
N THR A 241 -8.98 14.18 11.75
CA THR A 241 -8.30 13.36 10.74
C THR A 241 -8.01 12.00 11.35
N CYS A 242 -8.38 10.93 10.65
CA CYS A 242 -7.96 9.57 10.94
C CYS A 242 -7.01 9.11 9.83
N ARG A 243 -5.86 8.57 10.20
CA ARG A 243 -5.00 7.82 9.30
C ARG A 243 -4.81 6.40 9.79
N VAL A 244 -4.90 5.47 8.85
CA VAL A 244 -4.62 4.06 9.07
C VAL A 244 -3.49 3.67 8.16
N ARG A 245 -2.48 3.01 8.74
CA ARG A 245 -1.29 2.55 8.04
C ARG A 245 -1.11 1.05 8.25
N ASP A 246 -0.97 0.34 7.14
CA ASP A 246 -0.40 -1.01 7.14
C ASP A 246 1.11 -0.88 7.40
N THR A 247 1.56 -1.43 8.53
CA THR A 247 2.98 -1.36 8.93
C THR A 247 3.82 -2.32 8.12
N THR A 248 3.21 -3.41 7.64
CA THR A 248 3.88 -4.58 7.05
C THR A 248 4.98 -5.17 7.95
N GLU A 249 4.94 -4.88 9.25
CA GLU A 249 5.91 -5.32 10.25
C GLU A 249 5.44 -6.63 10.88
N LEU A 250 6.08 -7.74 10.51
CA LEU A 250 5.70 -9.05 11.01
C LEU A 250 6.43 -9.39 12.32
N ARG A 251 5.71 -10.07 13.21
CA ARG A 251 6.26 -10.53 14.48
C ARG A 251 7.45 -11.47 14.24
N GLY A 252 8.62 -11.05 14.72
CA GLY A 252 9.86 -11.83 14.64
C GLY A 252 10.65 -11.60 13.36
N GLU A 253 10.14 -10.82 12.40
CA GLU A 253 10.92 -10.35 11.27
C GLU A 253 11.64 -9.05 11.63
N LYS A 254 12.89 -8.91 11.17
CA LYS A 254 13.70 -7.70 11.41
C LYS A 254 13.30 -6.55 10.49
N PHE A 255 12.79 -6.87 9.31
CA PHE A 255 12.44 -5.91 8.27
C PHE A 255 10.94 -6.03 7.98
N PRO A 256 10.25 -4.91 7.71
CA PRO A 256 8.89 -4.97 7.18
C PRO A 256 8.90 -5.59 5.78
N TRP A 257 7.75 -6.10 5.32
CA TRP A 257 7.62 -6.61 3.96
C TRP A 257 7.71 -5.52 2.89
N VAL A 258 7.43 -4.27 3.25
CA VAL A 258 7.61 -3.11 2.37
C VAL A 258 8.54 -2.11 3.04
N LEU A 259 9.71 -1.90 2.45
CA LEU A 259 10.67 -0.87 2.88
C LEU A 259 10.44 0.46 2.17
N LYS A 260 9.88 0.42 0.96
CA LYS A 260 9.67 1.62 0.14
C LYS A 260 8.31 1.61 -0.54
N ASP A 261 7.50 2.62 -0.23
CA ASP A 261 6.19 2.86 -0.83
C ASP A 261 6.17 4.27 -1.45
N GLU A 262 6.47 4.36 -2.74
CA GLU A 262 6.57 5.64 -3.45
C GLU A 262 5.21 6.33 -3.64
N HIS A 263 4.13 5.55 -3.68
CA HIS A 263 2.78 6.03 -3.93
C HIS A 263 1.97 6.20 -2.64
N GLY A 264 2.53 5.87 -1.48
CA GLY A 264 1.88 5.94 -0.18
C GLY A 264 0.67 5.02 -0.06
N LEU A 265 0.63 3.91 -0.78
CA LEU A 265 -0.48 2.96 -0.82
C LEU A 265 -0.79 2.31 0.52
N LEU A 266 0.20 2.13 1.39
CA LEU A 266 0.01 1.51 2.71
C LEU A 266 -0.76 2.39 3.69
N GLU A 267 -0.97 3.68 3.37
CA GLU A 267 -1.69 4.61 4.23
C GLU A 267 -3.01 5.06 3.59
N SER A 268 -4.04 5.22 4.44
CA SER A 268 -5.31 5.81 4.07
C SER A 268 -5.79 6.82 5.09
N GLU A 269 -6.60 7.77 4.63
CA GLU A 269 -7.06 8.91 5.43
C GLU A 269 -8.56 9.09 5.30
N ARG A 270 -9.20 9.46 6.40
CA ARG A 270 -10.58 9.95 6.46
C ARG A 270 -10.61 11.24 7.30
N VAL A 271 -11.39 12.21 6.85
CA VAL A 271 -11.47 13.54 7.48
C VAL A 271 -12.93 13.88 7.73
N TRP A 272 -13.20 14.38 8.93
CA TRP A 272 -14.47 14.97 9.32
C TRP A 272 -14.25 16.41 9.77
N TRP A 273 -15.26 17.23 9.53
CA TRP A 273 -15.32 18.60 10.04
C TRP A 273 -16.39 18.65 11.12
N LEU A 274 -16.09 19.20 12.30
CA LEU A 274 -17.01 19.23 13.43
C LEU A 274 -17.18 20.66 13.93
N GLU A 275 -18.42 21.14 13.95
CA GLU A 275 -18.82 22.39 14.59
C GLU A 275 -19.33 22.08 16.02
N VAL A 276 -18.68 22.68 17.01
CA VAL A 276 -19.08 22.66 18.43
C VAL A 276 -19.61 24.04 18.80
N ARG A 277 -20.81 24.09 19.38
CA ARG A 277 -21.47 25.33 19.82
C ARG A 277 -21.63 25.38 21.33
#